data_AF-A0A0C4ESM4-F1
#
_entry.id   AF-A0A0C4ESM4-F1
#
_cell.length_a   1.000
_cell.length_b   1.000
_cell.length_c   1.000
_cell.angle_alpha   90.00
_cell.angle_beta   90.00
_cell.angle_gamma   90.00
#
_symmetry.space_group_name_H-M   'P 1'
#
loop_
_entity.id
_entity.type
_entity.pdbx_description
1 polymer ?
#
loop_
_entity_poly.entity_id
_entity_poly.type
_entity_poly.pdbx_seq_one_letter_code
_entity_poly.pdbx_strand_id
1 'polypeptide(L)'
;MKTSSFIQFVVGIICLLQFTWGHSFILAIDGGNRRRSTGFGTRLTSRGNLVQNTGIILQKEITSGATTPCGRIFGGDGLKPFVIDVAQELAFAEEDGVPSATEDGSISMSVYVHNPDGGGPYTCEYSSDATLQQLQPMVITTQIEGDKGTNPAAKDFAYPLVANLPNDAICRGGTRGDTCIMRCINSLGFGSCAAIKPFSPPNQPGMPMMNQFRRRSMILGGLWGQ
;
A
#
# COMPACT_ATOMS: atom_id res chain seq x y z
N MET A 1 35.17 -63.84 28.23
CA MET A 1 33.70 -63.64 28.32
C MET A 1 33.41 -62.41 29.17
N LYS A 2 32.96 -61.33 28.54
CA LYS A 2 31.95 -60.36 29.03
C LYS A 2 31.86 -59.24 27.99
N THR A 3 30.94 -59.44 27.06
CA THR A 3 30.28 -58.42 26.23
C THR A 3 29.42 -57.50 27.10
N SER A 4 28.97 -56.37 26.54
CA SER A 4 27.92 -55.43 27.01
C SER A 4 28.49 -54.05 27.37
N SER A 5 28.02 -52.90 26.86
CA SER A 5 26.96 -52.59 25.90
C SER A 5 27.28 -51.22 25.31
N PHE A 6 27.10 -51.07 24.00
CA PHE A 6 27.06 -49.78 23.32
C PHE A 6 25.83 -49.00 23.79
N ILE A 7 26.02 -47.77 24.30
CA ILE A 7 24.93 -46.79 24.40
C ILE A 7 25.35 -45.58 23.57
N GLN A 8 25.03 -45.63 22.27
CA GLN A 8 25.05 -44.44 21.42
C GLN A 8 23.79 -43.63 21.73
N PHE A 9 23.92 -42.58 22.54
CA PHE A 9 22.93 -41.50 22.58
C PHE A 9 23.13 -40.63 21.34
N VAL A 10 22.43 -40.95 20.25
CA VAL A 10 22.24 -40.02 19.14
C VAL A 10 21.15 -39.04 19.57
N VAL A 11 21.55 -37.91 20.17
CA VAL A 11 20.67 -36.78 20.39
C VAL A 11 20.50 -36.06 19.04
N GLY A 12 19.51 -36.49 18.26
CA GLY A 12 19.06 -35.78 17.07
C GLY A 12 18.31 -34.51 17.47
N ILE A 13 19.00 -33.37 17.52
CA ILE A 13 18.34 -32.07 17.56
C ILE A 13 17.74 -31.83 16.18
N ILE A 14 16.43 -32.07 16.05
CA ILE A 14 15.63 -31.63 14.92
C ILE A 14 15.56 -30.10 15.01
N CYS A 15 16.32 -29.43 14.16
CA CYS A 15 16.22 -27.99 13.95
C CYS A 15 14.93 -27.73 13.15
N LEU A 16 13.82 -27.50 13.85
CA LEU A 16 12.63 -26.90 13.25
C LEU A 16 12.96 -25.44 12.93
N LEU A 17 13.55 -25.19 11.77
CA LEU A 17 13.65 -23.84 11.19
C LEU A 17 12.24 -23.40 10.80
N GLN A 18 11.49 -22.90 11.78
CA GLN A 18 10.32 -22.09 11.52
C GLN A 18 10.83 -20.76 10.94
N PHE A 19 11.02 -20.72 9.64
CA PHE A 19 11.22 -19.49 8.90
C PHE A 19 9.90 -18.72 8.92
N THR A 20 9.57 -18.04 10.02
CA THR A 20 8.42 -17.14 10.07
C THR A 20 8.81 -15.81 9.46
N TRP A 21 8.69 -15.71 8.14
CA TRP A 21 8.88 -14.46 7.40
C TRP A 21 7.54 -13.74 7.29
N GLY A 22 7.41 -12.62 7.96
CA GLY A 22 6.34 -11.60 7.90
C GLY A 22 6.92 -10.37 8.59
N HIS A 23 6.72 -9.09 8.28
CA HIS A 23 6.19 -8.36 7.13
C HIS A 23 4.69 -8.07 6.99
N SER A 24 4.41 -6.92 6.38
CA SER A 24 3.06 -6.41 6.07
C SER A 24 2.90 -6.03 4.60
N PHE A 25 1.65 -5.89 4.17
CA PHE A 25 1.27 -5.32 2.87
C PHE A 25 -0.19 -4.85 2.90
N ILE A 26 -0.55 -3.97 1.96
CA ILE A 26 -1.93 -3.51 1.79
C ILE A 26 -2.74 -4.63 1.13
N LEU A 27 -3.59 -5.29 1.92
CA LEU A 27 -4.48 -6.36 1.48
C LEU A 27 -5.67 -5.80 0.70
N ALA A 28 -6.18 -4.63 1.09
CA ALA A 28 -7.31 -4.01 0.43
C ALA A 28 -7.33 -2.50 0.60
N ILE A 29 -7.93 -1.84 -0.38
CA ILE A 29 -8.20 -0.40 -0.40
C ILE A 29 -9.66 -0.23 -0.80
N ASP A 30 -10.45 0.38 0.07
CA ASP A 30 -11.87 0.63 -0.17
C ASP A 30 -12.05 2.11 -0.58
N GLY A 31 -12.39 2.31 -1.86
CA GLY A 31 -12.53 3.64 -2.44
C GLY A 31 -13.92 4.25 -2.29
N GLY A 32 -13.99 5.59 -2.19
CA GLY A 32 -15.24 6.35 -2.16
C GLY A 32 -16.11 6.17 -3.40
N ASN A 33 -15.50 5.80 -4.53
CA ASN A 33 -16.16 5.43 -5.78
C ASN A 33 -16.69 3.98 -5.82
N ARG A 34 -16.72 3.27 -4.67
CA ARG A 34 -17.12 1.86 -4.54
C ARG A 34 -16.28 0.89 -5.38
N ARG A 35 -15.06 1.31 -5.73
CA ARG A 35 -14.02 0.40 -6.28
C ARG A 35 -13.13 -0.07 -5.15
N ARG A 36 -12.64 -1.29 -5.29
CA ARG A 36 -11.71 -1.92 -4.35
C ARG A 36 -10.52 -2.42 -5.14
N SER A 37 -9.32 -2.21 -4.60
CA SER A 37 -8.08 -2.75 -5.14
C SER A 37 -7.18 -3.27 -4.01
N THR A 38 -6.01 -3.79 -4.36
CA THR A 38 -4.96 -4.20 -3.42
C THR A 38 -3.72 -3.34 -3.57
N GLY A 39 -2.78 -3.48 -2.64
CA GLY A 39 -1.41 -2.97 -2.83
C GLY A 39 -0.71 -3.68 -3.98
N PHE A 40 0.21 -2.98 -4.62
CA PHE A 40 1.07 -3.51 -5.69
C PHE A 40 1.84 -4.74 -5.21
N GLY A 41 1.91 -5.74 -6.08
CA GLY A 41 2.53 -7.03 -5.81
C GLY A 41 1.63 -8.01 -5.09
N THR A 42 0.54 -7.58 -4.43
CA THR A 42 -0.38 -8.47 -3.69
C THR A 42 -0.95 -9.55 -4.62
N ARG A 43 -0.82 -10.82 -4.22
CA ARG A 43 -1.40 -11.98 -4.93
C ARG A 43 -2.28 -12.79 -3.97
N LEU A 44 -3.53 -12.96 -4.36
CA LEU A 44 -4.52 -13.80 -3.68
C LEU A 44 -4.84 -15.01 -4.55
N THR A 45 -5.08 -16.17 -3.94
CA THR A 45 -5.57 -17.34 -4.69
C THR A 45 -7.02 -17.12 -5.15
N SER A 46 -7.51 -17.94 -6.08
CA SER A 46 -8.91 -17.92 -6.52
C SER A 46 -9.93 -18.17 -5.42
N ARG A 47 -9.51 -18.73 -4.27
CA ARG A 47 -10.32 -18.92 -3.07
C ARG A 47 -10.13 -17.82 -2.03
N GLY A 48 -9.34 -16.78 -2.33
CA GLY A 48 -9.03 -15.68 -1.43
C GLY A 48 -7.96 -16.00 -0.37
N ASN A 49 -7.36 -17.19 -0.39
CA ASN A 49 -6.26 -17.50 0.52
C ASN A 49 -5.05 -16.62 0.20
N LEU A 50 -4.42 -16.09 1.25
CA LEU A 50 -3.16 -15.34 1.18
C LEU A 50 -2.04 -16.32 0.86
N VAL A 51 -1.29 -16.04 -0.21
CA VAL A 51 -0.06 -16.77 -0.59
C VAL A 51 1.17 -15.87 -0.55
N GLN A 52 0.95 -14.59 -0.31
CA GLN A 52 1.98 -13.59 -0.14
C GLN A 52 2.10 -13.25 1.34
N ASN A 53 3.34 -13.19 1.81
CA ASN A 53 3.60 -12.85 3.19
C ASN A 53 4.11 -11.41 3.35
N THR A 54 4.47 -10.68 2.27
CA THR A 54 5.11 -9.36 2.40
C THR A 54 5.24 -8.48 1.16
N GLY A 55 5.16 -7.15 1.34
CA GLY A 55 5.96 -6.17 0.58
C GLY A 55 7.10 -5.57 1.42
N ILE A 56 8.29 -5.43 0.83
CA ILE A 56 9.47 -4.80 1.46
C ILE A 56 10.07 -3.72 0.56
N ILE A 57 10.27 -2.53 1.14
CA ILE A 57 10.69 -1.29 0.48
C ILE A 57 11.85 -0.71 1.28
N LEU A 58 13.08 -1.05 0.89
CA LEU A 58 14.30 -0.56 1.56
C LEU A 58 15.01 0.46 0.70
N GLN A 59 15.28 1.64 1.26
CA GLN A 59 15.99 2.71 0.54
C GLN A 59 17.36 2.25 0.03
N LYS A 60 18.08 1.40 0.77
CA LYS A 60 19.37 0.85 0.33
C LYS A 60 19.24 0.03 -0.96
N GLU A 61 18.15 -0.73 -1.12
CA GLU A 61 17.93 -1.58 -2.29
C GLU A 61 17.42 -0.75 -3.48
N ILE A 62 16.66 0.33 -3.22
CA ILE A 62 16.25 1.31 -4.23
C ILE A 62 17.48 2.05 -4.77
N THR A 63 18.33 2.58 -3.89
CA THR A 63 19.51 3.35 -4.27
C THR A 63 20.54 2.51 -5.03
N SER A 64 20.64 1.21 -4.72
CA SER A 64 21.52 0.29 -5.47
C SER A 64 20.93 -0.18 -6.80
N GLY A 65 19.67 0.14 -7.11
CA GLY A 65 18.96 -0.35 -8.28
C GLY A 65 18.56 -1.83 -8.21
N ALA A 66 18.62 -2.46 -7.02
CA ALA A 66 18.21 -3.85 -6.83
C ALA A 66 16.67 -4.02 -6.88
N THR A 67 15.93 -2.93 -6.66
CA THR A 67 14.46 -2.91 -6.71
C THR A 67 13.95 -1.54 -7.15
N THR A 68 12.67 -1.46 -7.49
CA THR A 68 11.94 -0.21 -7.77
C THR A 68 11.58 0.53 -6.48
N PRO A 69 11.08 1.78 -6.56
CA PRO A 69 10.61 2.53 -5.39
C PRO A 69 9.41 1.90 -4.65
N CYS A 70 8.74 0.92 -5.27
CA CYS A 70 7.70 0.10 -4.64
C CYS A 70 8.22 -1.19 -4.04
N GLY A 71 9.52 -1.44 -4.10
CA GLY A 71 10.11 -2.57 -3.42
C GLY A 71 9.97 -3.87 -4.18
N ARG A 72 9.94 -4.94 -3.40
CA ARG A 72 9.80 -6.31 -3.88
C ARG A 72 8.93 -7.12 -2.95
N ILE A 73 8.47 -8.24 -3.47
CA ILE A 73 7.80 -9.28 -2.70
C ILE A 73 8.88 -10.31 -2.35
N PHE A 74 9.02 -10.63 -1.06
CA PHE A 74 9.95 -11.67 -0.59
C PHE A 74 9.48 -13.09 -0.97
N GLY A 75 8.19 -13.25 -1.26
CA GLY A 75 7.54 -14.52 -1.55
C GLY A 75 6.58 -14.95 -0.43
N GLY A 76 6.22 -16.23 -0.42
CA GLY A 76 5.32 -16.83 0.56
C GLY A 76 5.03 -18.29 0.23
N ASP A 77 3.85 -18.77 0.61
CA ASP A 77 3.38 -20.15 0.42
C ASP A 77 3.30 -20.53 -1.08
N GLY A 78 4.43 -20.92 -1.66
CA GLY A 78 4.57 -21.26 -3.08
C GLY A 78 4.78 -20.06 -4.00
N LEU A 79 4.69 -18.82 -3.50
CA LEU A 79 4.99 -17.61 -4.25
C LEU A 79 6.50 -17.33 -4.23
N LYS A 80 7.11 -17.30 -5.41
CA LYS A 80 8.53 -16.92 -5.54
C LYS A 80 8.72 -15.43 -5.29
N PRO A 81 9.88 -15.00 -4.76
CA PRO A 81 10.23 -13.59 -4.68
C PRO A 81 10.25 -12.94 -6.07
N PHE A 82 9.85 -11.67 -6.14
CA PHE A 82 9.96 -10.86 -7.36
C PHE A 82 10.03 -9.37 -7.02
N VAL A 83 10.70 -8.61 -7.89
CA VAL A 83 10.71 -7.14 -7.82
C VAL A 83 9.41 -6.60 -8.38
N ILE A 84 8.81 -5.61 -7.72
CA ILE A 84 7.56 -5.00 -8.18
C ILE A 84 7.85 -4.13 -9.41
N ASP A 85 7.25 -4.50 -10.55
CA ASP A 85 7.19 -3.65 -11.73
C ASP A 85 6.06 -2.64 -11.57
N VAL A 86 6.43 -1.37 -11.32
CA VAL A 86 5.47 -0.30 -11.03
C VAL A 86 4.52 -0.05 -12.20
N ALA A 87 5.01 -0.11 -13.44
CA ALA A 87 4.18 0.16 -14.62
C ALA A 87 3.18 -0.98 -14.84
N GLN A 88 3.62 -2.22 -14.64
CA GLN A 88 2.75 -3.39 -14.74
C GLN A 88 1.67 -3.42 -13.66
N GLU A 89 2.03 -3.17 -12.39
CA GLU A 89 1.04 -3.15 -11.30
C GLU A 89 0.06 -1.98 -11.43
N LEU A 90 0.51 -0.83 -11.94
CA LEU A 90 -0.38 0.28 -12.26
C LEU A 90 -1.39 -0.11 -13.34
N ALA A 91 -0.95 -0.79 -14.41
CA ALA A 91 -1.84 -1.27 -15.46
C ALA A 91 -2.89 -2.27 -14.93
N PHE A 92 -2.49 -3.20 -14.06
CA PHE A 92 -3.44 -4.12 -13.39
C PHE A 92 -4.45 -3.36 -12.54
N ALA A 93 -4.00 -2.38 -11.74
CA ALA A 93 -4.91 -1.59 -10.92
C ALA A 93 -5.89 -0.74 -11.76
N GLU A 94 -5.47 -0.27 -12.94
CA GLU A 94 -6.35 0.45 -13.87
C GLU A 94 -7.39 -0.48 -14.51
N GLU A 95 -7.02 -1.73 -14.83
CA GLU A 95 -7.90 -2.76 -15.37
C GLU A 95 -8.98 -3.17 -14.36
N ASP A 96 -8.59 -3.41 -13.10
CA ASP A 96 -9.51 -3.77 -12.01
C ASP A 96 -10.36 -2.58 -11.51
N GLY A 97 -9.87 -1.37 -11.72
CA GLY A 97 -10.49 -0.13 -11.34
C GLY A 97 -9.88 0.48 -10.07
N VAL A 98 -9.31 1.67 -10.23
CA VAL A 98 -8.60 2.37 -9.15
C VAL A 98 -9.58 2.96 -8.12
N PRO A 99 -9.38 2.72 -6.81
CA PRO A 99 -10.17 3.33 -5.74
C PRO A 99 -9.91 4.84 -5.65
N SER A 100 -10.96 5.62 -5.43
CA SER A 100 -10.84 7.05 -5.15
C SER A 100 -10.83 7.34 -3.65
N ALA A 101 -10.30 8.50 -3.28
CA ALA A 101 -10.59 9.10 -1.99
C ALA A 101 -12.11 9.36 -1.83
N THR A 102 -12.56 9.41 -0.58
CA THR A 102 -13.86 9.98 -0.20
C THR A 102 -13.83 11.50 -0.26
N GLU A 103 -14.99 12.15 -0.10
CA GLU A 103 -15.13 13.61 -0.22
C GLU A 103 -14.23 14.42 0.73
N ASP A 104 -13.90 13.85 1.89
CA ASP A 104 -12.97 14.42 2.87
C ASP A 104 -11.49 14.12 2.58
N GLY A 105 -11.18 13.42 1.48
CA GLY A 105 -9.83 13.01 1.10
C GLY A 105 -9.38 11.66 1.67
N SER A 106 -10.22 10.97 2.44
CA SER A 106 -9.81 9.72 3.11
C SER A 106 -9.66 8.53 2.13
N ILE A 107 -8.56 7.80 2.31
CA ILE A 107 -8.26 6.51 1.67
C ILE A 107 -8.23 5.45 2.78
N SER A 108 -9.21 4.54 2.78
CA SER A 108 -9.31 3.47 3.77
C SER A 108 -8.61 2.21 3.28
N MET A 109 -7.71 1.68 4.09
CA MET A 109 -6.90 0.51 3.77
C MET A 109 -7.02 -0.56 4.86
N SER A 110 -6.97 -1.81 4.44
CA SER A 110 -6.70 -2.96 5.30
C SER A 110 -5.28 -3.42 5.07
N VAL A 111 -4.41 -3.30 6.07
CA VAL A 111 -3.02 -3.76 6.01
C VAL A 111 -2.95 -5.11 6.71
N TYR A 112 -2.59 -6.16 5.97
CA TYR A 112 -2.33 -7.45 6.58
C TYR A 112 -0.95 -7.42 7.24
N VAL A 113 -0.91 -7.77 8.52
CA VAL A 113 0.29 -7.86 9.33
C VAL A 113 0.46 -9.32 9.72
N HIS A 114 1.41 -9.99 9.07
CA HIS A 114 1.65 -11.41 9.33
C HIS A 114 2.36 -11.61 10.67
N ASN A 115 3.33 -10.76 11.00
CA ASN A 115 4.17 -10.85 12.19
C ASN A 115 4.35 -9.50 12.91
N PRO A 116 4.89 -9.53 14.14
CA PRO A 116 5.06 -8.33 14.95
C PRO A 116 5.79 -7.16 14.28
N ASP A 117 6.78 -7.42 13.44
CA ASP A 117 7.57 -6.39 12.74
C ASP A 117 6.85 -5.74 11.54
N GLY A 118 5.63 -6.17 11.22
CA GLY A 118 4.71 -5.47 10.31
C GLY A 118 3.80 -4.48 11.03
N GLY A 119 3.98 -4.24 12.33
CA GLY A 119 3.24 -3.24 13.09
C GLY A 119 3.54 -1.79 12.65
N GLY A 120 2.89 -0.84 13.31
CA GLY A 120 3.12 0.58 13.07
C GLY A 120 4.26 1.18 13.91
N PRO A 121 4.43 2.52 13.86
CA PRO A 121 3.65 3.45 13.04
C PRO A 121 4.03 3.40 11.56
N TYR A 122 3.05 3.66 10.70
CA TYR A 122 3.24 3.85 9.27
C TYR A 122 3.40 5.33 8.91
N THR A 123 4.09 5.59 7.81
CA THR A 123 4.02 6.85 7.05
C THR A 123 3.40 6.56 5.69
N CYS A 124 2.63 7.52 5.17
CA CYS A 124 2.07 7.44 3.83
C CYS A 124 2.43 8.70 3.03
N GLU A 125 2.70 8.51 1.75
CA GLU A 125 3.08 9.55 0.81
C GLU A 125 2.51 9.21 -0.57
N TYR A 126 2.41 10.19 -1.48
CA TYR A 126 1.93 9.97 -2.83
C TYR A 126 2.80 10.66 -3.88
N SER A 127 2.85 10.05 -5.06
CA SER A 127 3.44 10.60 -6.28
C SER A 127 2.32 11.03 -7.22
N SER A 128 2.32 12.32 -7.54
CA SER A 128 1.34 12.95 -8.43
C SER A 128 1.43 12.43 -9.87
N ASP A 129 2.62 12.10 -10.34
CA ASP A 129 2.92 11.68 -11.72
C ASP A 129 3.07 10.15 -11.88
N ALA A 130 2.86 9.40 -10.79
CA ALA A 130 3.08 7.96 -10.71
C ALA A 130 4.51 7.48 -11.04
N THR A 131 5.52 8.37 -11.02
CA THR A 131 6.92 7.98 -11.23
C THR A 131 7.65 7.62 -9.94
N LEU A 132 7.07 8.00 -8.79
CA LEU A 132 7.66 7.84 -7.45
C LEU A 132 9.00 8.58 -7.26
N GLN A 133 9.35 9.50 -8.15
CA GLN A 133 10.55 10.34 -8.03
C GLN A 133 10.36 11.49 -7.03
N GLN A 134 9.13 11.98 -6.94
CA GLN A 134 8.72 13.01 -5.98
C GLN A 134 7.54 12.48 -5.18
N LEU A 135 7.67 12.58 -3.86
CA LEU A 135 6.68 12.08 -2.93
C LEU A 135 6.22 13.20 -2.01
N GLN A 136 4.91 13.31 -1.87
CA GLN A 136 4.23 14.31 -1.07
C GLN A 136 3.56 13.62 0.11
N PRO A 137 3.63 14.18 1.32
CA PRO A 137 3.12 13.51 2.51
C PRO A 137 1.59 13.38 2.49
N MET A 138 1.09 12.30 3.07
CA MET A 138 -0.32 12.11 3.39
C MET A 138 -0.49 12.08 4.91
N VAL A 139 -1.54 12.73 5.41
CA VAL A 139 -1.84 12.73 6.85
C VAL A 139 -2.55 11.43 7.21
N ILE A 140 -2.04 10.69 8.18
CA ILE A 140 -2.69 9.47 8.68
C ILE A 140 -3.69 9.86 9.78
N THR A 141 -4.95 9.49 9.60
CA THR A 141 -6.06 9.75 10.54
C THR A 141 -6.43 8.52 11.36
N THR A 142 -6.13 7.32 10.87
CA THR A 142 -6.19 6.06 11.64
C THR A 142 -4.89 5.33 11.46
N GLN A 143 -4.18 5.10 12.56
CA GLN A 143 -2.84 4.53 12.58
C GLN A 143 -2.86 3.09 13.09
N ILE A 144 -1.97 2.25 12.55
CA ILE A 144 -1.72 0.91 13.08
C ILE A 144 -0.83 1.03 14.31
N GLU A 145 -1.21 0.35 15.38
CA GLU A 145 -0.44 0.33 16.63
C GLU A 145 0.95 -0.31 16.47
N GLY A 146 1.91 0.21 17.25
CA GLY A 146 3.27 -0.30 17.32
C GLY A 146 4.27 0.78 17.72
N ASP A 147 5.50 0.35 17.98
CA ASP A 147 6.67 1.20 18.17
C ASP A 147 7.75 0.80 17.16
N LYS A 148 8.25 1.78 16.40
CA LYS A 148 9.31 1.60 15.38
C LYS A 148 9.04 0.43 14.42
N GLY A 149 7.80 0.30 13.97
CA GLY A 149 7.37 -0.73 13.03
C GLY A 149 7.09 -2.07 13.68
N THR A 150 7.13 -2.17 15.01
CA THR A 150 6.95 -3.43 15.73
C THR A 150 5.78 -3.37 16.71
N ASN A 151 5.00 -4.44 16.77
CA ASN A 151 3.97 -4.66 17.77
C ASN A 151 3.92 -6.15 18.14
N PRO A 152 4.35 -6.56 19.35
CA PRO A 152 4.34 -7.96 19.77
C PRO A 152 2.98 -8.66 19.70
N ALA A 153 1.88 -7.89 19.77
CA ALA A 153 0.53 -8.41 19.66
C ALA A 153 0.07 -8.58 18.20
N ALA A 154 0.77 -7.98 17.23
CA ALA A 154 0.38 -8.03 15.84
C ALA A 154 0.81 -9.35 15.18
N LYS A 155 -0.19 -10.14 14.78
CA LYS A 155 0.02 -11.40 14.09
C LYS A 155 -1.23 -11.82 13.33
N ASP A 156 -1.04 -12.22 12.08
CA ASP A 156 -2.08 -12.77 11.20
C ASP A 156 -3.40 -12.00 11.22
N PHE A 157 -3.31 -10.67 11.14
CA PHE A 157 -4.48 -9.80 11.27
C PHE A 157 -4.45 -8.64 10.26
N ALA A 158 -5.65 -8.22 9.82
CA ALA A 158 -5.83 -7.07 8.94
C ALA A 158 -6.17 -5.83 9.77
N TYR A 159 -5.19 -4.94 9.93
CA TYR A 159 -5.33 -3.70 10.68
C TYR A 159 -5.85 -2.57 9.80
N PRO A 160 -6.72 -1.68 10.32
CA PRO A 160 -7.16 -0.50 9.59
C PRO A 160 -6.04 0.55 9.54
N LEU A 161 -5.81 1.11 8.37
CA LEU A 161 -4.98 2.28 8.14
C LEU A 161 -5.78 3.26 7.29
N VAL A 162 -5.87 4.53 7.72
CA VAL A 162 -6.55 5.57 6.94
C VAL A 162 -5.58 6.73 6.75
N ALA A 163 -5.33 7.06 5.48
CA ALA A 163 -4.51 8.19 5.08
C ALA A 163 -5.34 9.18 4.25
N ASN A 164 -5.07 10.46 4.42
CA ASN A 164 -5.77 11.54 3.72
C ASN A 164 -4.93 11.97 2.51
N LEU A 165 -5.50 11.76 1.31
CA LEU A 165 -5.01 12.40 0.09
C LEU A 165 -5.53 13.85 0.10
N PRO A 166 -4.66 14.87 0.01
CA PRO A 166 -5.11 16.25 0.00
C PRO A 166 -6.17 16.50 -1.08
N ASN A 167 -7.21 17.28 -0.75
CA ASN A 167 -8.31 17.57 -1.67
C ASN A 167 -7.87 18.32 -2.94
N ASP A 168 -6.73 18.99 -2.89
CA ASP A 168 -6.08 19.67 -4.02
C ASP A 168 -4.97 18.85 -4.68
N ALA A 169 -4.81 17.57 -4.30
CA ALA A 169 -3.85 16.67 -4.92
C ALA A 169 -4.16 16.50 -6.41
N ILE A 170 -3.13 16.69 -7.25
CA ILE A 170 -3.24 16.56 -8.70
C ILE A 170 -2.60 15.26 -9.13
N CYS A 171 -3.43 14.29 -9.51
CA CYS A 171 -2.98 13.03 -10.09
C CYS A 171 -2.90 13.13 -11.61
N ARG A 172 -1.77 12.74 -12.18
CA ARG A 172 -1.43 12.80 -13.62
C ARG A 172 -0.89 11.49 -14.17
N GLY A 173 -0.72 10.48 -13.31
CA GLY A 173 -0.25 9.17 -13.70
C GLY A 173 -1.36 8.30 -14.30
N GLY A 174 -0.95 7.13 -14.78
CA GLY A 174 -1.84 6.16 -15.40
C GLY A 174 -2.22 6.53 -16.84
N THR A 175 -2.86 5.59 -17.53
CA THR A 175 -3.29 5.76 -18.94
C THR A 175 -4.35 6.84 -19.11
N ARG A 176 -5.12 7.11 -18.05
CA ARG A 176 -6.18 8.14 -18.04
C ARG A 176 -5.71 9.50 -17.51
N GLY A 177 -4.47 9.60 -17.02
CA GLY A 177 -3.92 10.84 -16.48
C GLY A 177 -4.63 11.34 -15.22
N ASP A 178 -5.23 10.44 -14.44
CA ASP A 178 -6.03 10.76 -13.25
C ASP A 178 -5.63 9.91 -12.01
N THR A 179 -4.49 9.22 -12.07
CA THR A 179 -4.05 8.28 -11.03
C THR A 179 -2.76 8.75 -10.35
N CYS A 180 -2.73 8.67 -9.02
CA CYS A 180 -1.52 8.82 -8.22
C CYS A 180 -1.05 7.43 -7.77
N ILE A 181 0.24 7.32 -7.43
CA ILE A 181 0.70 6.16 -6.65
C ILE A 181 0.93 6.62 -5.22
N MET A 182 0.23 5.99 -4.28
CA MET A 182 0.47 6.10 -2.85
C MET A 182 1.48 5.05 -2.43
N ARG A 183 2.33 5.38 -1.45
CA ARG A 183 3.23 4.45 -0.77
C ARG A 183 3.02 4.59 0.74
N CYS A 184 2.69 3.49 1.39
CA CYS A 184 2.61 3.43 2.85
C CYS A 184 3.59 2.39 3.37
N ILE A 185 4.46 2.80 4.31
CA ILE A 185 5.53 1.97 4.87
C ILE A 185 5.66 2.19 6.38
N ASN A 186 6.05 1.15 7.12
CA ASN A 186 6.54 1.31 8.48
C ASN A 186 8.05 1.61 8.49
N SER A 187 8.62 1.90 9.67
CA SER A 187 10.04 2.25 9.79
C SER A 187 11.02 1.12 9.48
N LEU A 188 10.54 -0.12 9.35
CA LEU A 188 11.34 -1.28 8.93
C LEU A 188 11.26 -1.53 7.41
N GLY A 189 10.47 -0.72 6.71
CA GLY A 189 10.31 -0.79 5.26
C GLY A 189 9.23 -1.78 4.82
N PHE A 190 8.37 -2.26 5.69
CA PHE A 190 7.25 -3.12 5.31
C PHE A 190 6.01 -2.30 4.97
N GLY A 191 5.32 -2.68 3.91
CA GLY A 191 4.16 -1.97 3.40
C GLY A 191 3.94 -2.18 1.92
N SER A 192 3.32 -1.21 1.25
CA SER A 192 3.01 -1.33 -0.19
C SER A 192 2.89 0.02 -0.87
N CYS A 193 3.12 0.00 -2.18
CA CYS A 193 2.55 0.99 -3.08
C CYS A 193 1.10 0.62 -3.45
N ALA A 194 0.33 1.58 -3.92
CA ALA A 194 -0.96 1.35 -4.54
C ALA A 194 -1.38 2.50 -5.46
N ALA A 195 -2.19 2.19 -6.47
CA ALA A 195 -2.86 3.20 -7.28
C ALA A 195 -4.08 3.76 -6.53
N ILE A 196 -4.21 5.09 -6.51
CA ILE A 196 -5.36 5.80 -5.93
C ILE A 196 -5.77 6.99 -6.82
N LYS A 197 -7.02 7.44 -6.68
CA LYS A 197 -7.54 8.64 -7.34
C LYS A 197 -7.99 9.70 -6.34
N PRO A 198 -7.97 10.99 -6.70
CA PRO A 198 -8.70 12.00 -5.96
C PRO A 198 -10.20 11.69 -5.94
N PHE A 199 -10.91 12.28 -4.99
CA PHE A 199 -12.37 12.23 -5.00
C PHE A 199 -12.92 12.84 -6.30
N SER A 200 -13.87 12.13 -6.91
CA SER A 200 -14.63 12.64 -8.05
C SER A 200 -16.11 12.42 -7.78
N PRO A 201 -16.94 13.48 -7.78
CA PRO A 201 -18.38 13.35 -7.57
C PRO A 201 -19.03 12.47 -8.65
N PRO A 202 -20.09 11.69 -8.33
CA PRO A 202 -20.70 10.72 -9.25
C PRO A 202 -21.24 11.24 -10.60
N ASN A 203 -21.13 12.53 -10.92
CA ASN A 203 -21.69 13.15 -12.13
C ASN A 203 -20.77 14.19 -12.79
N GLN A 204 -19.44 14.06 -12.68
CA GLN A 204 -18.51 14.85 -13.48
C GLN A 204 -17.95 13.99 -14.63
N PRO A 205 -18.43 14.14 -15.88
CA PRO A 205 -17.64 13.72 -17.04
C PRO A 205 -16.31 14.47 -16.97
N GLY A 206 -15.19 13.75 -17.09
CA GLY A 206 -13.84 14.26 -16.85
C GLY A 206 -13.66 15.68 -17.38
N MET A 207 -13.61 16.65 -16.46
CA MET A 207 -13.35 18.03 -16.85
C MET A 207 -11.92 18.10 -17.37
N PRO A 208 -11.70 18.55 -18.61
CA PRO A 208 -10.38 19.04 -18.99
C PRO A 208 -10.03 20.19 -18.04
N MET A 209 -8.78 20.23 -17.56
CA MET A 209 -8.26 21.37 -16.80
C MET A 209 -8.51 22.67 -17.57
N MET A 210 -9.56 23.42 -17.22
CA MET A 210 -9.69 24.80 -17.68
C MET A 210 -10.40 25.67 -16.65
N ASN A 211 -9.59 26.53 -16.02
CA ASN A 211 -9.93 27.78 -15.34
C ASN A 211 -10.81 27.73 -14.08
N GLN A 212 -10.16 27.40 -12.96
CA GLN A 212 -10.61 27.70 -11.60
C GLN A 212 -10.74 29.22 -11.31
N PHE A 213 -10.28 30.11 -12.20
CA PHE A 213 -10.26 31.56 -11.99
C PHE A 213 -11.57 32.30 -12.30
N ARG A 214 -12.61 31.66 -12.86
CA ARG A 214 -13.82 32.40 -13.32
C ARG A 214 -15.03 32.33 -12.38
N ARG A 215 -14.94 31.71 -11.19
CA ARG A 215 -16.08 31.64 -10.24
C ARG A 215 -16.11 32.72 -9.17
N ARG A 216 -15.16 33.67 -9.13
CA ARG A 216 -15.18 34.77 -8.14
C ARG A 216 -15.85 36.06 -8.59
N SER A 217 -16.35 36.17 -9.84
CA SER A 217 -16.86 37.45 -10.36
C SER A 217 -18.39 37.59 -10.47
N MET A 218 -19.18 36.62 -10.00
CA MET A 218 -20.66 36.65 -10.12
C MET A 218 -21.41 36.74 -8.78
N ILE A 219 -20.89 37.49 -7.79
CA ILE A 219 -21.63 37.75 -6.53
C ILE A 219 -21.80 39.27 -6.22
N LEU A 220 -21.32 40.20 -7.06
CA LEU A 220 -21.32 41.64 -6.72
C LEU A 220 -21.89 42.57 -7.83
N GLY A 221 -22.98 42.18 -8.49
CA GLY A 221 -23.62 43.04 -9.50
C GLY A 221 -25.12 42.83 -9.58
N GLY A 222 -25.88 43.40 -8.66
CA GLY A 222 -27.34 43.33 -8.70
C GLY A 222 -28.01 44.09 -7.58
N LEU A 223 -27.87 45.42 -7.55
CA LEU A 223 -28.61 46.29 -6.64
C LEU A 223 -28.70 47.72 -7.18
N TRP A 224 -29.32 47.90 -8.37
CA TRP A 224 -29.91 49.18 -8.79
C TRP A 224 -31.01 48.94 -9.84
N GLY A 225 -32.21 49.47 -9.59
CA GLY A 225 -33.23 49.78 -10.60
C GLY A 225 -34.54 48.98 -10.53
N GLN A 226 -35.48 49.38 -9.68
CA GLN A 226 -36.63 50.26 -9.98
C GLN A 226 -37.35 50.63 -8.68
#